data_AF-A0A8T0WEP7-F1
#
_entry.id   AF-A0A8T0WEP7-F1
#
_cell.length_a   1.000
_cell.length_b   1.000
_cell.length_c   1.000
_cell.angle_alpha   90.00
_cell.angle_beta   90.00
_cell.angle_gamma   90.00
#
_symmetry.space_group_name_H-M   'P 1'
#
loop_
_entity.id
_entity.type
_entity.pdbx_description
1 polymer ?
#
loop_
_entity_poly.entity_id
_entity_poly.type
_entity_poly.pdbx_seq_one_letter_code
_entity_poly.pdbx_strand_id
1 'polypeptide(L)'
;MLPDIFDDIAIEWTNMLGTGAQRSTQGRDSDDTPVTDSTSPPTSGSRKRGSSGATKSTADSPSKKAEPPMSPSSSGRAKKSKLVLAKLLSKMKADDEQTSKALSHLNAEQHQRREVERQAYRQCLQLAIDCGIDDGSEEYFFLHEHFKDELERDAYLLIETREARRSWIQRAFEKHRRG
;
A
#
# COMPACT_ATOMS: atom_id res chain seq x y z
N MET A 1 -23.17 -24.45 -15.74
CA MET A 1 -21.99 -24.59 -16.62
C MET A 1 -21.57 -23.21 -17.05
N LEU A 2 -20.44 -22.74 -16.54
CA LEU A 2 -19.62 -21.64 -17.08
C LEU A 2 -18.22 -21.96 -16.59
N PRO A 3 -17.26 -22.07 -17.52
CA PRO A 3 -16.29 -20.97 -17.66
C PRO A 3 -15.91 -20.71 -19.13
N ASP A 4 -15.35 -19.52 -19.40
CA ASP A 4 -14.33 -19.24 -20.43
C ASP A 4 -14.28 -17.73 -20.67
N ILE A 5 -13.83 -16.96 -19.67
CA ILE A 5 -13.64 -15.50 -19.79
C ILE A 5 -12.20 -15.10 -19.42
N PHE A 6 -11.33 -16.06 -19.08
CA PHE A 6 -10.00 -15.75 -18.56
C PHE A 6 -8.84 -16.35 -19.35
N ASP A 7 -9.10 -16.94 -20.52
CA ASP A 7 -8.03 -17.53 -21.33
C ASP A 7 -7.22 -16.50 -22.15
N ASP A 8 -7.69 -15.25 -22.28
CA ASP A 8 -7.06 -14.25 -23.17
C ASP A 8 -6.30 -13.12 -22.47
N ILE A 9 -6.00 -13.22 -21.17
CA ILE A 9 -5.18 -12.19 -20.49
C ILE A 9 -3.72 -12.66 -20.42
N ALA A 10 -3.01 -12.54 -21.54
CA ALA A 10 -1.55 -12.59 -21.55
C ALA A 10 -0.99 -11.25 -21.07
N ILE A 11 -0.39 -11.22 -19.87
CA ILE A 11 0.32 -10.04 -19.35
C ILE A 11 1.73 -10.03 -19.94
N GLU A 12 1.95 -9.15 -20.92
CA GLU A 12 3.26 -8.92 -21.54
C GLU A 12 4.09 -7.94 -20.68
N TRP A 13 5.08 -8.45 -19.96
CA TRP A 13 5.91 -7.67 -19.01
C TRP A 13 6.97 -6.78 -19.68
N THR A 14 7.16 -6.91 -21.00
CA THR A 14 8.20 -6.25 -21.79
C THR A 14 7.99 -4.75 -22.01
N ASN A 15 6.79 -4.23 -21.75
CA ASN A 15 6.47 -2.81 -21.94
C ASN A 15 6.53 -1.96 -20.66
N MET A 16 7.00 -2.51 -19.53
CA MET A 16 7.09 -1.81 -18.24
C MET A 16 8.49 -1.28 -17.89
N LEU A 17 9.39 -1.16 -18.87
CA LEU A 17 10.68 -0.45 -18.72
C LEU A 17 10.55 0.94 -19.31
N GLY A 18 10.33 1.92 -18.43
CA GLY A 18 10.24 3.33 -18.76
C GLY A 18 11.47 3.84 -19.51
N THR A 19 11.19 4.51 -20.62
CA THR A 19 12.04 5.45 -21.32
C THR A 19 12.61 6.51 -20.37
N GLY A 20 13.94 6.56 -20.23
CA GLY A 20 14.60 7.58 -19.42
C GLY A 20 16.13 7.54 -19.43
N ALA A 21 16.78 7.36 -20.59
CA ALA A 21 18.22 7.58 -20.71
C ALA A 21 18.63 7.93 -22.14
N GLN A 22 18.35 9.17 -22.57
CA GLN A 22 19.00 9.74 -23.75
C GLN A 22 20.38 10.26 -23.33
N ARG A 23 21.40 9.46 -23.62
CA ARG A 23 22.82 9.77 -23.42
C ARG A 23 23.27 10.73 -24.53
N SER A 24 23.49 11.99 -24.20
CA SER A 24 24.24 12.92 -25.06
C SER A 24 25.57 13.27 -24.40
N THR A 25 26.66 12.97 -25.12
CA THR A 25 28.04 13.31 -24.81
C THR A 25 28.35 14.74 -25.22
N GLN A 26 28.80 15.61 -24.30
CA GLN A 26 29.75 16.70 -24.61
C GLN A 26 30.30 17.33 -23.33
N GLY A 27 31.63 17.39 -23.20
CA GLY A 27 32.31 17.96 -22.03
C GLY A 27 32.49 19.49 -22.08
N ARG A 28 32.93 20.06 -20.94
CA ARG A 28 33.91 21.15 -20.80
C ARG A 28 34.12 21.54 -19.33
N ASP A 29 35.35 21.95 -19.06
CA ASP A 29 35.97 22.33 -17.79
C ASP A 29 35.51 23.70 -17.22
N SER A 30 35.90 23.90 -15.95
CA SER A 30 36.24 25.16 -15.23
C SER A 30 35.17 25.98 -14.48
N ASP A 31 35.47 26.05 -13.16
CA ASP A 31 35.54 27.21 -12.24
C ASP A 31 34.31 27.96 -11.67
N ASP A 32 34.43 28.12 -10.34
CA ASP A 32 34.05 29.22 -9.44
C ASP A 32 32.60 29.43 -8.91
N THR A 33 32.58 29.66 -7.59
CA THR A 33 31.49 29.99 -6.62
C THR A 33 30.55 31.15 -7.06
N PRO A 34 29.32 31.39 -6.48
CA PRO A 34 29.13 31.74 -5.05
C PRO A 34 27.73 31.50 -4.36
N VAL A 35 27.72 31.88 -3.07
CA VAL A 35 26.76 32.02 -1.94
C VAL A 35 25.25 32.37 -2.10
N THR A 36 24.46 31.84 -1.13
CA THR A 36 23.29 32.38 -0.33
C THR A 36 22.07 32.99 -1.06
N ASP A 37 20.80 32.90 -0.65
CA ASP A 37 20.20 32.97 0.70
C ASP A 37 18.67 32.74 0.61
N SER A 38 18.00 32.66 1.78
CA SER A 38 16.58 32.99 2.06
C SER A 38 15.51 31.87 2.01
N THR A 39 14.49 31.76 2.87
CA THR A 39 14.14 32.22 4.24
C THR A 39 12.77 31.57 4.55
N SER A 40 12.60 31.05 5.78
CA SER A 40 11.39 30.39 6.32
C SER A 40 10.15 31.32 6.45
N PRO A 41 8.92 30.76 6.61
CA PRO A 41 7.67 31.53 6.53
C PRO A 41 7.18 32.07 7.90
N PRO A 42 6.38 33.16 7.94
CA PRO A 42 5.71 33.61 9.15
C PRO A 42 4.26 33.12 9.28
N THR A 43 3.86 32.97 10.54
CA THR A 43 2.55 32.56 11.09
C THR A 43 1.61 33.76 11.40
N SER A 44 0.35 33.46 11.75
CA SER A 44 -0.65 34.31 12.45
C SER A 44 -1.53 35.19 11.55
N GLY A 45 -2.85 35.40 11.73
CA GLY A 45 -3.85 35.02 12.73
C GLY A 45 -5.12 35.89 12.58
N SER A 46 -6.26 35.39 13.09
CA SER A 46 -7.43 36.11 13.67
C SER A 46 -8.29 37.15 12.90
N ARG A 47 -9.59 36.79 12.74
CA ARG A 47 -10.87 37.56 12.85
C ARG A 47 -11.10 38.90 12.12
N LYS A 48 -12.23 38.98 11.38
CA LYS A 48 -13.29 40.00 11.60
C LYS A 48 -14.64 39.68 10.94
N ARG A 49 -15.72 39.95 11.68
CA ARG A 49 -17.14 40.01 11.25
C ARG A 49 -17.39 41.26 10.40
N GLY A 50 -18.33 41.19 9.46
CA GLY A 50 -18.93 42.35 8.78
C GLY A 50 -20.31 42.03 8.21
N SER A 51 -21.36 42.59 8.84
CA SER A 51 -22.75 42.70 8.34
C SER A 51 -22.80 43.84 7.30
N SER A 52 -23.59 43.85 6.23
CA SER A 52 -25.03 44.11 6.23
C SER A 52 -25.50 44.27 4.77
N GLY A 53 -26.74 43.88 4.47
CA GLY A 53 -27.37 44.11 3.16
C GLY A 53 -28.87 43.84 3.25
N ALA A 54 -29.63 44.88 3.55
CA ALA A 54 -31.07 44.87 3.66
C ALA A 54 -31.74 44.86 2.28
N THR A 55 -32.74 44.01 2.07
CA THR A 55 -33.83 44.31 1.13
C THR A 55 -35.17 43.99 1.79
N LYS A 56 -36.04 44.98 1.70
CA LYS A 56 -37.41 45.01 2.22
C LYS A 56 -38.29 44.68 1.02
N SER A 57 -39.17 43.69 1.11
CA SER A 57 -40.30 43.57 0.20
C SER A 57 -41.46 42.88 0.89
N THR A 58 -42.39 43.71 1.32
CA THR A 58 -43.77 43.39 1.69
C THR A 58 -44.55 43.21 0.39
N ALA A 59 -45.12 42.02 0.16
CA ALA A 59 -46.22 41.83 -0.79
C ALA A 59 -47.00 40.56 -0.43
N ASP A 60 -48.06 40.80 0.34
CA ASP A 60 -49.39 40.19 0.36
C ASP A 60 -49.61 38.77 -0.24
N SER A 61 -50.09 37.85 0.59
CA SER A 61 -50.55 36.51 0.21
C SER A 61 -52.09 36.45 0.21
N PRO A 62 -52.77 36.07 -0.89
CA PRO A 62 -54.19 35.80 -0.83
C PRO A 62 -54.44 34.43 -0.19
N SER A 63 -55.08 34.45 0.98
CA SER A 63 -55.75 33.29 1.56
C SER A 63 -56.79 32.72 0.59
N LYS A 64 -56.71 31.43 0.26
CA LYS A 64 -57.90 30.68 -0.15
C LYS A 64 -57.77 29.21 0.24
N LYS A 65 -58.73 28.80 1.07
CA LYS A 65 -58.97 27.43 1.51
C LYS A 65 -59.12 26.49 0.31
N ALA A 66 -58.41 25.38 0.34
CA ALA A 66 -58.80 24.15 -0.32
C ALA A 66 -58.37 23.00 0.59
N GLU A 67 -59.31 22.44 1.33
CA GLU A 67 -59.11 21.12 1.94
C GLU A 67 -58.91 20.12 0.80
N PRO A 68 -57.80 19.36 0.74
CA PRO A 68 -57.77 18.20 -0.10
C PRO A 68 -58.65 17.10 0.54
N PRO A 69 -59.48 16.39 -0.25
CA PRO A 69 -60.28 15.29 0.25
C PRO A 69 -59.35 14.24 0.86
N MET A 70 -59.60 13.90 2.13
CA MET A 70 -58.97 12.76 2.81
C MET A 70 -59.31 11.49 2.02
N SER A 71 -58.37 11.05 1.18
CA SER A 71 -58.44 9.77 0.50
C SER A 71 -57.92 8.67 1.43
N PRO A 72 -58.58 7.50 1.46
CA PRO A 72 -58.26 6.44 2.41
C PRO A 72 -56.98 5.71 2.03
N SER A 73 -56.16 5.43 3.04
CA SER A 73 -55.16 4.35 3.10
C SER A 73 -54.21 4.19 1.90
N SER A 74 -53.10 4.93 1.88
CA SER A 74 -51.90 4.56 1.12
C SER A 74 -50.91 3.70 1.95
N SER A 75 -51.43 2.82 2.82
CA SER A 75 -50.61 1.92 3.65
C SER A 75 -49.79 0.91 2.83
N GLY A 76 -50.07 0.74 1.53
CA GLY A 76 -49.32 -0.15 0.62
C GLY A 76 -48.01 0.42 0.07
N ARG A 77 -47.88 1.74 -0.11
CA ARG A 77 -46.68 2.35 -0.73
C ARG A 77 -45.53 2.52 0.27
N ALA A 78 -45.85 2.87 1.51
CA ALA A 78 -44.89 2.95 2.62
C ALA A 78 -44.35 1.57 3.07
N LYS A 79 -45.14 0.49 2.91
CA LYS A 79 -44.68 -0.88 3.18
C LYS A 79 -43.67 -1.36 2.13
N LYS A 80 -43.91 -1.04 0.85
CA LYS A 80 -43.01 -1.39 -0.25
C LYS A 80 -41.68 -0.62 -0.18
N SER A 81 -41.69 0.67 0.15
CA SER A 81 -40.45 1.46 0.32
C SER A 81 -39.60 0.97 1.49
N LYS A 82 -40.20 0.63 2.64
CA LYS A 82 -39.50 0.01 3.78
C LYS A 82 -38.86 -1.33 3.41
N LEU A 83 -39.54 -2.14 2.60
CA LEU A 83 -39.01 -3.43 2.14
C LEU A 83 -37.78 -3.25 1.22
N VAL A 84 -37.81 -2.26 0.32
CA VAL A 84 -36.69 -1.96 -0.57
C VAL A 84 -35.49 -1.42 0.20
N LEU A 85 -35.70 -0.53 1.17
CA LEU A 85 -34.65 -0.01 2.05
C LEU A 85 -34.05 -1.12 2.93
N ALA A 86 -34.87 -1.99 3.51
CA ALA A 86 -34.39 -3.14 4.28
C ALA A 86 -33.53 -4.07 3.41
N LYS A 87 -33.97 -4.36 2.18
CA LYS A 87 -33.22 -5.20 1.23
C LYS A 87 -31.91 -4.55 0.78
N LEU A 88 -31.88 -3.22 0.62
CA LEU A 88 -30.67 -2.47 0.31
C LEU A 88 -29.68 -2.47 1.50
N LEU A 89 -30.17 -2.23 2.72
CA LEU A 89 -29.37 -2.29 3.95
C LEU A 89 -28.80 -3.68 4.20
N SER A 90 -29.59 -4.74 4.00
CA SER A 90 -29.11 -6.12 4.11
C SER A 90 -28.04 -6.45 3.07
N LYS A 91 -28.17 -5.95 1.83
CA LYS A 91 -27.13 -6.09 0.81
C LYS A 91 -25.86 -5.35 1.18
N MET A 92 -25.96 -4.09 1.61
CA MET A 92 -24.79 -3.32 2.07
C MET A 92 -24.08 -4.00 3.24
N LYS A 93 -24.82 -4.57 4.19
CA LYS A 93 -24.22 -5.34 5.30
C LYS A 93 -23.53 -6.62 4.82
N ALA A 94 -24.14 -7.34 3.89
CA ALA A 94 -23.52 -8.54 3.31
C ALA A 94 -22.25 -8.19 2.54
N ASP A 95 -22.25 -7.09 1.78
CA ASP A 95 -21.08 -6.59 1.07
C ASP A 95 -19.99 -6.15 2.07
N ASP A 96 -20.34 -5.49 3.18
CA ASP A 96 -19.42 -5.09 4.25
C ASP A 96 -18.81 -6.28 5.02
N GLU A 97 -19.62 -7.32 5.29
CA GLU A 97 -19.13 -8.59 5.85
C GLU A 97 -18.21 -9.33 4.87
N GLN A 98 -18.48 -9.26 3.56
CA GLN A 98 -17.65 -9.88 2.54
C GLN A 98 -16.32 -9.14 2.36
N THR A 99 -16.33 -7.80 2.33
CA THR A 99 -15.11 -7.00 2.22
C THR A 99 -14.25 -7.14 3.48
N SER A 100 -14.84 -7.13 4.67
CA SER A 100 -14.10 -7.33 5.93
C SER A 100 -13.46 -8.72 6.01
N LYS A 101 -14.15 -9.78 5.55
CA LYS A 101 -13.56 -11.13 5.44
C LYS A 101 -12.43 -11.20 4.42
N ALA A 102 -12.56 -10.53 3.28
CA ALA A 102 -11.49 -10.47 2.28
C ALA A 102 -10.25 -9.75 2.83
N LEU A 103 -10.44 -8.62 3.52
CA LEU A 103 -9.35 -7.88 4.16
C LEU A 103 -8.67 -8.69 5.28
N SER A 104 -9.44 -9.39 6.11
CA SER A 104 -8.87 -10.22 7.17
C SER A 104 -8.08 -11.40 6.60
N HIS A 105 -8.55 -12.02 5.52
CA HIS A 105 -7.83 -13.07 4.82
C HIS A 105 -6.50 -12.56 4.24
N LEU A 106 -6.50 -11.43 3.53
CA LEU A 106 -5.28 -10.83 2.97
C LEU A 106 -4.28 -10.45 4.08
N ASN A 107 -4.77 -9.91 5.20
CA ASN A 107 -3.91 -9.60 6.33
C ASN A 107 -3.31 -10.87 6.95
N ALA A 108 -4.11 -11.92 7.12
CA ALA A 108 -3.62 -13.21 7.62
C ALA A 108 -2.54 -13.81 6.70
N GLU A 109 -2.75 -13.78 5.38
CA GLU A 109 -1.77 -14.25 4.40
C GLU A 109 -0.47 -13.42 4.47
N GLN A 110 -0.58 -12.09 4.56
CA GLN A 110 0.59 -11.21 4.70
C GLN A 110 1.36 -11.50 5.99
N HIS A 111 0.67 -11.70 7.12
CA HIS A 111 1.29 -12.09 8.38
C HIS A 111 2.00 -13.43 8.27
N GLN A 112 1.38 -14.40 7.62
CA GLN A 112 1.97 -15.72 7.39
C GLN A 112 3.23 -15.63 6.52
N ARG A 113 3.21 -14.85 5.43
CA ARG A 113 4.40 -14.63 4.58
C ARG A 113 5.56 -14.03 5.37
N ARG A 114 5.30 -12.97 6.15
CA ARG A 114 6.32 -12.35 7.02
C ARG A 114 6.88 -13.31 8.06
N GLU A 115 6.06 -14.23 8.57
CA GLU A 115 6.51 -15.26 9.51
C GLU A 115 7.46 -16.24 8.83
N VAL A 116 7.09 -16.75 7.66
CA VAL A 116 7.93 -17.66 6.85
C VAL A 116 9.26 -17.01 6.49
N GLU A 117 9.24 -15.77 6.00
CA GLU A 117 10.46 -15.01 5.69
C GLU A 117 11.37 -14.86 6.91
N ARG A 118 10.79 -14.54 8.08
CA ARG A 118 11.55 -14.37 9.32
C ARG A 118 12.15 -15.70 9.79
N GLN A 119 11.43 -16.80 9.62
CA GLN A 119 11.93 -18.13 9.96
C GLN A 119 13.07 -18.54 9.03
N ALA A 120 12.93 -18.36 7.72
CA ALA A 120 14.01 -18.61 6.76
C ALA A 120 15.25 -17.78 7.07
N TYR A 121 15.09 -16.47 7.35
CA TYR A 121 16.17 -15.60 7.78
C TYR A 121 16.92 -16.11 9.01
N ARG A 122 16.17 -16.46 10.06
CA ARG A 122 16.76 -17.01 11.30
C ARG A 122 17.44 -18.35 11.07
N GLN A 123 16.86 -19.19 10.23
CA GLN A 123 17.42 -20.49 9.87
C GLN A 123 18.76 -20.32 9.14
N CYS A 124 18.87 -19.39 8.19
CA CYS A 124 20.13 -19.12 7.49
C CYS A 124 21.24 -18.69 8.46
N LEU A 125 20.94 -17.79 9.39
CA LEU A 125 21.92 -17.35 10.40
C LEU A 125 22.33 -18.49 11.34
N GLN A 126 21.36 -19.29 11.81
CA GLN A 126 21.65 -20.43 12.65
C GLN A 126 22.53 -21.45 11.93
N LEU A 127 22.23 -21.75 10.67
CA LEU A 127 23.04 -22.65 9.85
C LEU A 127 24.45 -22.10 9.63
N ALA A 128 24.65 -20.79 9.53
CA ALA A 128 25.97 -20.20 9.45
C ALA A 128 26.80 -20.46 10.71
N ILE A 129 26.19 -20.28 11.89
CA ILE A 129 26.81 -20.63 13.19
C ILE A 129 27.11 -22.13 13.25
N ASP A 130 26.16 -22.97 12.84
CA ASP A 130 26.34 -24.43 12.80
C ASP A 130 27.45 -24.82 11.82
N CYS A 131 27.75 -23.99 10.82
CA CYS A 131 28.89 -24.14 9.90
C CYS A 131 30.24 -23.68 10.49
N GLY A 132 30.23 -23.17 11.72
CA GLY A 132 31.40 -22.69 12.46
C GLY A 132 31.79 -21.26 12.11
N ILE A 133 30.84 -20.43 11.69
CA ILE A 133 31.00 -18.97 11.68
C ILE A 133 30.79 -18.47 13.11
N ASP A 134 31.71 -17.66 13.61
CA ASP A 134 31.62 -17.06 14.93
C ASP A 134 30.60 -15.90 14.93
N ASP A 135 29.69 -15.85 15.90
CA ASP A 135 28.60 -14.86 15.95
C ASP A 135 29.09 -13.44 16.27
N GLY A 136 30.32 -13.30 16.77
CA GLY A 136 31.02 -12.04 16.95
C GLY A 136 31.85 -11.59 15.74
N SER A 137 31.90 -12.38 14.65
CA SER A 137 32.76 -12.06 13.51
C SER A 137 32.15 -11.05 12.52
N GLU A 138 33.01 -10.38 11.75
CA GLU A 138 32.58 -9.53 10.63
C GLU A 138 31.81 -10.33 9.57
N GLU A 139 32.14 -11.61 9.37
CA GLU A 139 31.43 -12.49 8.44
C GLU A 139 29.99 -12.70 8.88
N TYR A 140 29.75 -12.94 10.18
CA TYR A 140 28.41 -13.08 10.71
C TYR A 140 27.61 -11.76 10.62
N PHE A 141 28.26 -10.63 10.93
CA PHE A 141 27.66 -9.31 10.76
C PHE A 141 27.25 -9.05 9.30
N PHE A 142 28.10 -9.39 8.34
CA PHE A 142 27.77 -9.32 6.91
C PHE A 142 26.53 -10.14 6.55
N LEU A 143 26.38 -11.34 7.11
CA LEU A 143 25.25 -12.22 6.82
C LEU A 143 23.91 -11.64 7.28
N HIS A 144 23.88 -10.78 8.30
CA HIS A 144 22.65 -10.09 8.71
C HIS A 144 22.08 -9.19 7.62
N GLU A 145 22.93 -8.53 6.84
CA GLU A 145 22.53 -7.73 5.68
C GLU A 145 22.31 -8.61 4.45
N HIS A 146 23.22 -9.56 4.20
CA HIS A 146 23.17 -10.41 3.02
C HIS A 146 21.88 -11.24 2.96
N PHE A 147 21.46 -11.84 4.07
CA PHE A 147 20.23 -12.62 4.14
C PHE A 147 18.95 -11.79 4.20
N LYS A 148 18.99 -10.45 4.05
CA LYS A 148 17.75 -9.69 3.79
C LYS A 148 17.20 -9.99 2.40
N ASP A 149 18.07 -10.32 1.45
CA ASP A 149 17.69 -10.79 0.12
C ASP A 149 17.13 -12.22 0.20
N GLU A 150 15.94 -12.43 -0.36
CA GLU A 150 15.27 -13.72 -0.41
C GLU A 150 16.00 -14.72 -1.29
N LEU A 151 16.54 -14.28 -2.43
CA LEU A 151 17.23 -15.16 -3.37
C LEU A 151 18.52 -15.72 -2.77
N GLU A 152 19.24 -14.89 -2.00
CA GLU A 152 20.45 -15.32 -1.30
C GLU A 152 20.12 -16.31 -0.17
N ARG A 153 19.01 -16.11 0.55
CA ARG A 153 18.54 -17.09 1.54
C ARG A 153 18.21 -18.43 0.88
N ASP A 154 17.43 -18.41 -0.18
CA ASP A 154 16.99 -19.62 -0.87
C ASP A 154 18.19 -20.38 -1.46
N ALA A 155 19.12 -19.68 -2.12
CA ALA A 155 20.34 -20.26 -2.64
C ALA A 155 21.18 -20.92 -1.53
N TYR A 156 21.30 -20.27 -0.36
CA TYR A 156 22.03 -20.80 0.78
C TYR A 156 21.36 -22.02 1.41
N LEU A 157 20.03 -22.01 1.55
CA LEU A 157 19.26 -23.11 2.13
C LEU A 157 19.32 -24.39 1.27
N LEU A 158 19.47 -24.26 -0.04
CA LEU A 158 19.65 -25.40 -0.96
C LEU A 158 20.99 -26.13 -0.78
N ILE A 159 22.00 -25.50 -0.18
CA ILE A 159 23.32 -26.11 0.01
C ILE A 159 23.22 -27.12 1.16
N GLU A 160 23.37 -28.41 0.91
CA GLU A 160 23.09 -29.44 1.93
C GLU A 160 24.20 -29.59 2.98
N THR A 161 25.46 -29.56 2.54
CA THR A 161 26.62 -29.86 3.40
C THR A 161 27.13 -28.62 4.15
N ARG A 162 27.62 -28.84 5.37
CA ARG A 162 28.20 -27.80 6.23
C ARG A 162 29.40 -27.11 5.58
N GLU A 163 30.28 -27.89 4.95
CA GLU A 163 31.52 -27.44 4.33
C GLU A 163 31.25 -26.57 3.10
N ALA A 164 30.26 -26.96 2.28
CA ALA A 164 29.84 -26.15 1.13
C ALA A 164 29.19 -24.84 1.56
N ARG A 165 28.35 -24.84 2.61
CA ARG A 165 27.76 -23.62 3.19
C ARG A 165 28.85 -22.67 3.67
N ARG A 166 29.84 -23.16 4.42
CA ARG A 166 30.98 -22.36 4.87
C ARG A 166 31.77 -21.77 3.69
N SER A 167 32.06 -22.59 2.69
CA SER A 167 32.78 -22.15 1.48
C SER A 167 32.02 -21.07 0.70
N TRP A 168 30.69 -21.18 0.65
CA TRP A 168 29.83 -20.19 0.02
C TRP A 168 29.90 -18.85 0.78
N ILE A 169 29.77 -18.87 2.11
CA ILE A 169 29.86 -17.66 2.96
C ILE A 169 31.19 -16.95 2.75
N GLN A 170 32.30 -17.69 2.77
CA GLN A 170 33.64 -17.11 2.58
C GLN A 170 33.77 -16.41 1.22
N ARG A 171 33.22 -16.99 0.16
CA ARG A 171 33.25 -16.38 -1.19
C ARG A 171 32.35 -15.15 -1.27
N ALA A 172 31.16 -15.20 -0.68
CA ALA A 172 30.24 -14.08 -0.65
C ALA A 172 30.84 -12.90 0.12
N PHE A 173 31.44 -13.16 1.28
CA PHE A 173 32.10 -12.15 2.11
C PHE A 173 33.33 -11.56 1.43
N GLU A 174 34.19 -12.39 0.83
CA GLU A 174 35.35 -11.92 0.07
C GLU A 174 34.95 -11.06 -1.13
N LYS A 175 33.87 -11.42 -1.83
CA LYS A 175 33.29 -10.61 -2.91
C LYS A 175 32.81 -9.26 -2.38
N HIS A 176 32.12 -9.24 -1.23
CA HIS A 176 31.65 -8.01 -0.60
C HIS A 176 32.80 -7.07 -0.21
N ARG A 177 33.90 -7.60 0.33
CA ARG A 177 35.09 -6.81 0.70
C ARG A 177 35.82 -6.17 -0.48
N ARG A 178 35.61 -6.67 -1.70
CA ARG A 178 36.26 -6.18 -2.92
C ARG A 178 35.45 -5.14 -3.68
N GLY A 179 34.16 -5.00 -3.37
CA GLY A 179 33.27 -3.99 -3.94
C GLY A 179 33.36 -2.69 -3.17
#